data_AF-A0A4Q4KQZ2-F1
#
_entry.id   AF-A0A4Q4KQZ2-F1
#
_cell.length_a   1.000
_cell.length_b   1.000
_cell.length_c   1.000
_cell.angle_alpha   90.00
_cell.angle_beta   90.00
_cell.angle_gamma   90.00
#
_symmetry.space_group_name_H-M   'P 1'
#
loop_
_entity.id
_entity.type
_entity.pdbx_description
1 polymer ?
#
loop_
_entity_poly.entity_id
_entity_poly.type
_entity_poly.pdbx_seq_one_letter_code
_entity_poly.pdbx_strand_id
1 'polypeptide(L)'
;MKNLIYIIFGIALIGSLSGCDDLSESNTTLEIIDNNRHYYPVLRGQELNVIFTLKNTGTKPFVLNDMLITCGCIVPKKSSIRSIPAGREGKLHLIYNSNKNIGFVEHHIDIYGNLKEDEKITLVFDVNVVPEGLYTKDYEEVYKEARKEAGIDVKEMVDGDESNKGFYLDEDF
;
A
#
# COMPACT_ATOMS: atom_id res chain seq x y z
N MET A 1 -52.46 17.53 36.06
CA MET A 1 -52.00 16.13 36.16
C MET A 1 -52.09 15.36 34.84
N LYS A 2 -53.17 15.48 34.05
CA LYS A 2 -53.28 14.83 32.72
C LYS A 2 -52.17 15.23 31.73
N ASN A 3 -51.78 16.51 31.67
CA ASN A 3 -50.73 16.98 30.75
C ASN A 3 -49.32 16.49 31.13
N LEU A 4 -49.08 16.18 32.40
CA LEU A 4 -47.81 15.61 32.86
C LEU A 4 -47.69 14.13 32.47
N ILE A 5 -48.82 13.41 32.47
CA ILE A 5 -48.89 12.01 32.01
C ILE A 5 -48.62 11.90 30.50
N TYR A 6 -49.13 12.84 29.68
CA TYR A 6 -48.85 12.86 28.24
C TYR A 6 -47.38 13.17 27.90
N ILE A 7 -46.70 14.00 28.70
CA ILE A 7 -45.27 14.30 28.52
C ILE A 7 -44.41 13.07 28.83
N ILE A 8 -44.74 12.32 29.88
CA ILE A 8 -44.03 11.08 30.24
C ILE A 8 -44.27 9.99 29.19
N PHE A 9 -45.49 9.89 28.64
CA PHE A 9 -45.82 8.95 27.58
C PHE A 9 -45.12 9.30 26.24
N GLY A 10 -44.93 10.58 25.94
CA GLY A 10 -44.19 11.04 24.76
C GLY A 10 -42.69 10.76 24.81
N ILE A 11 -42.07 10.84 26.00
CA ILE A 11 -40.63 10.53 26.19
C ILE A 11 -40.39 9.01 26.11
N ALA A 12 -41.31 8.19 26.63
CA ALA A 12 -41.22 6.73 26.53
C ALA A 12 -41.34 6.21 25.07
N LEU A 13 -42.12 6.89 24.23
CA LEU A 13 -42.29 6.55 22.81
C LEU A 13 -41.06 6.91 21.95
N ILE A 14 -40.29 7.91 22.36
CA ILE A 14 -39.06 8.34 21.65
C ILE A 14 -37.84 7.49 22.08
N GLY A 15 -37.85 6.92 23.29
CA GLY A 15 -36.78 6.05 23.79
C GLY A 15 -36.74 4.63 23.18
N SER A 16 -37.74 4.26 22.36
CA SER A 16 -37.87 2.90 21.78
C SER A 16 -37.25 2.75 20.39
N LEU A 17 -36.68 3.82 19.82
CA LEU A 17 -36.07 3.81 18.48
C LEU A 17 -34.54 3.65 18.49
N SER A 18 -33.94 3.38 19.64
CA SER A 18 -32.59 2.81 19.69
C SER A 18 -32.66 1.36 19.23
N GLY A 19 -32.84 1.16 17.92
CA GLY A 19 -32.67 -0.13 17.27
C GLY A 19 -31.28 -0.63 17.61
N CYS A 20 -31.22 -1.72 18.37
CA CYS A 20 -30.02 -2.52 18.49
C CYS A 20 -29.88 -3.21 17.14
N ASP A 21 -29.04 -2.67 16.24
CA ASP A 21 -28.63 -3.40 15.06
C ASP A 21 -28.04 -4.72 15.53
N ASP A 22 -28.70 -5.81 15.14
CA ASP A 22 -28.27 -7.16 15.46
C ASP A 22 -26.85 -7.37 14.91
N LEU A 23 -25.85 -7.33 15.80
CA LEU A 23 -24.43 -7.53 15.51
C LEU A 23 -24.10 -9.01 15.25
N SER A 24 -25.12 -9.88 15.21
CA SER A 24 -25.00 -11.33 15.13
C SER A 24 -24.42 -11.85 13.81
N GLU A 25 -24.55 -11.10 12.70
CA GLU A 25 -23.79 -11.37 11.47
C GLU A 25 -22.96 -10.15 11.06
N SER A 26 -21.72 -10.11 11.57
CA SER A 26 -20.75 -9.04 11.26
C SER A 26 -20.01 -9.26 9.94
N ASN A 27 -20.37 -10.28 9.16
CA ASN A 27 -19.64 -10.66 7.96
C ASN A 27 -19.87 -9.66 6.80
N THR A 28 -18.85 -9.49 5.96
CA THR A 28 -18.88 -8.59 4.81
C THR A 28 -18.24 -9.23 3.57
N THR A 29 -18.32 -8.55 2.43
CA THR A 29 -17.70 -8.93 1.17
C THR A 29 -16.62 -7.93 0.79
N LEU A 30 -15.53 -8.42 0.24
CA LEU A 30 -14.40 -7.62 -0.22
C LEU A 30 -14.14 -7.91 -1.70
N GLU A 31 -13.75 -6.87 -2.42
CA GLU A 31 -13.29 -6.93 -3.80
C GLU A 31 -11.85 -6.44 -3.85
N ILE A 32 -10.99 -7.14 -4.59
CA ILE A 32 -9.62 -6.70 -4.86
C ILE A 32 -9.62 -5.97 -6.20
N ILE A 33 -9.20 -4.70 -6.21
CA ILE A 33 -9.24 -3.88 -7.43
C ILE A 33 -8.13 -4.28 -8.40
N ASP A 34 -6.94 -4.60 -7.89
CA ASP A 34 -5.72 -4.80 -8.67
C ASP A 34 -5.00 -6.11 -8.31
N ASN A 35 -5.70 -7.25 -8.41
CA ASN A 35 -5.08 -8.56 -8.16
C ASN A 35 -4.25 -9.07 -9.35
N ASN A 36 -3.34 -10.03 -9.11
CA ASN A 36 -2.43 -10.61 -10.11
C ASN A 36 -1.49 -9.56 -10.73
N ARG A 37 -0.68 -8.91 -9.89
CA ARG A 37 0.20 -7.80 -10.31
C ARG A 37 1.55 -8.31 -10.77
N HIS A 38 1.97 -7.83 -11.93
CA HIS A 38 3.31 -8.06 -12.46
C HIS A 38 4.19 -6.84 -12.21
N TYR A 39 5.33 -7.02 -11.56
CA TYR A 39 6.31 -5.96 -11.34
C TYR A 39 7.50 -6.08 -12.30
N TYR A 40 8.09 -4.94 -12.61
CA TYR A 40 9.36 -4.90 -13.33
C TYR A 40 10.46 -5.63 -12.55
N PRO A 41 11.47 -6.17 -13.23
CA PRO A 41 12.58 -6.84 -12.56
C PRO A 41 13.26 -5.92 -11.53
N VAL A 42 13.65 -6.50 -10.40
CA VAL A 42 14.38 -5.81 -9.33
C VAL A 42 15.75 -6.44 -9.14
N LEU A 43 16.72 -5.63 -8.72
CA LEU A 43 18.02 -6.16 -8.34
C LEU A 43 17.93 -6.86 -6.99
N ARG A 44 18.67 -7.95 -6.85
CA ARG A 44 18.79 -8.64 -5.57
C ARG A 44 19.25 -7.66 -4.50
N GLY A 45 18.51 -7.63 -3.39
CA GLY A 45 18.78 -6.75 -2.25
C GLY A 45 18.00 -5.45 -2.27
N GLN A 46 17.31 -5.11 -3.37
CA GLN A 46 16.37 -4.02 -3.39
C GLN A 46 15.06 -4.37 -2.66
N GLU A 47 14.45 -3.35 -2.08
CA GLU A 47 13.11 -3.42 -1.52
C GLU A 47 12.07 -2.94 -2.54
N LEU A 48 10.96 -3.67 -2.64
CA LEU A 48 9.83 -3.34 -3.49
C LEU A 48 8.63 -2.98 -2.61
N ASN A 49 8.01 -1.82 -2.86
CA ASN A 49 6.78 -1.42 -2.18
C ASN A 49 5.57 -1.92 -2.98
N VAL A 50 4.79 -2.81 -2.38
CA VAL A 50 3.61 -3.44 -2.99
C VAL A 50 2.36 -2.89 -2.28
N ILE A 51 1.43 -2.28 -3.02
CA ILE A 51 0.25 -1.62 -2.44
C ILE A 51 -1.03 -2.12 -3.09
N PHE A 52 -1.75 -3.03 -2.44
CA PHE A 52 -3.04 -3.51 -2.93
C PHE A 52 -4.19 -2.61 -2.49
N THR A 53 -5.16 -2.38 -3.37
CA THR A 53 -6.38 -1.65 -3.02
C THR A 53 -7.55 -2.62 -2.87
N LEU A 54 -8.13 -2.63 -1.68
CA LEU A 54 -9.25 -3.48 -1.30
C LEU A 54 -10.50 -2.61 -1.14
N LYS A 55 -11.61 -3.04 -1.73
CA LYS A 55 -12.90 -2.36 -1.62
C LYS A 55 -13.88 -3.21 -0.85
N ASN A 56 -14.46 -2.64 0.21
CA ASN A 56 -15.54 -3.30 0.94
C ASN A 56 -16.86 -3.08 0.20
N THR A 57 -17.35 -4.15 -0.43
CA THR A 57 -18.60 -4.14 -1.19
C THR A 57 -19.82 -4.49 -0.33
N GLY A 58 -19.59 -4.96 0.90
CA GLY A 58 -20.66 -5.31 1.82
C GLY A 58 -21.19 -4.11 2.62
N THR A 59 -22.17 -4.41 3.48
CA THR A 59 -22.91 -3.42 4.28
C THR A 59 -22.33 -3.24 5.68
N LYS A 60 -21.38 -4.09 6.10
CA LYS A 60 -20.71 -4.07 7.40
C LYS A 60 -19.23 -3.72 7.23
N PRO A 61 -18.55 -3.15 8.24
CA PRO A 61 -17.12 -2.88 8.13
C PRO A 61 -16.32 -4.18 8.05
N PHE A 62 -15.36 -4.24 7.14
CA PHE A 62 -14.36 -5.30 7.11
C PHE A 62 -13.36 -5.08 8.25
N VAL A 63 -12.95 -6.15 8.90
CA VAL A 63 -11.91 -6.18 9.93
C VAL A 63 -10.91 -7.26 9.55
N LEU A 64 -9.65 -6.85 9.41
CA LEU A 64 -8.53 -7.75 9.16
C LEU A 64 -8.20 -8.49 10.46
N ASN A 65 -8.33 -9.81 10.44
CA ASN A 65 -8.00 -10.67 11.58
C ASN A 65 -6.55 -11.14 11.51
N ASP A 66 -6.17 -11.72 10.37
CA ASP A 66 -4.83 -12.26 10.18
C ASP A 66 -4.41 -12.21 8.70
N MET A 67 -3.11 -12.35 8.46
CA MET A 67 -2.52 -12.39 7.14
C MET A 67 -1.41 -13.43 7.08
N LEU A 68 -1.58 -14.41 6.20
CA LEU A 68 -0.57 -15.43 5.92
C LEU A 68 0.13 -15.11 4.61
N ILE A 69 1.46 -15.13 4.64
CA ILE A 69 2.31 -14.75 3.53
C ILE A 69 3.17 -15.97 3.17
N THR A 70 3.31 -16.28 1.88
CA THR A 70 4.13 -17.43 1.42
C THR A 70 5.60 -17.37 1.85
N CYS A 71 6.17 -16.18 2.02
CA CYS A 71 7.58 -15.99 2.37
C CYS A 71 7.75 -14.90 3.43
N GLY A 72 8.57 -15.15 4.46
CA GLY A 72 8.95 -14.16 5.47
C GLY A 72 9.81 -12.99 4.95
N CYS A 73 9.92 -12.83 3.63
CA CYS A 73 10.55 -11.71 2.94
C CYS A 73 9.58 -10.54 2.67
N ILE A 74 8.29 -10.71 2.96
CA ILE A 74 7.28 -9.65 2.83
C ILE A 74 6.84 -9.20 4.22
N VAL A 75 6.83 -7.89 4.44
CA VAL A 75 6.48 -7.28 5.73
C VAL A 75 5.37 -6.24 5.53
N PRO A 76 4.24 -6.32 6.26
CA PRO A 76 3.22 -5.29 6.23
C PRO A 76 3.66 -4.01 6.95
N LYS A 77 3.44 -2.84 6.34
CA LYS A 77 3.67 -1.55 7.00
C LYS A 77 2.63 -1.31 8.10
N LYS A 78 3.02 -0.56 9.13
CA LYS A 78 2.09 -0.09 10.18
C LYS A 78 0.94 0.77 9.63
N SER A 79 1.18 1.44 8.50
CA SER A 79 0.18 2.26 7.79
C SER A 79 -0.84 1.43 7.00
N SER A 80 -0.67 0.11 6.92
CA SER A 80 -1.64 -0.77 6.27
C SER A 80 -2.99 -0.72 6.96
N ILE A 81 -4.05 -0.82 6.16
CA ILE A 81 -5.40 -0.86 6.72
C ILE A 81 -5.57 -2.04 7.67
N ARG A 82 -6.36 -1.82 8.72
CA ARG A 82 -6.85 -2.86 9.65
C ARG A 82 -8.35 -3.07 9.56
N SER A 83 -9.07 -2.05 9.10
CA SER A 83 -10.51 -2.11 8.87
C SER A 83 -10.88 -1.22 7.69
N ILE A 84 -11.90 -1.62 6.95
CA ILE A 84 -12.42 -0.90 5.79
C ILE A 84 -13.92 -0.68 6.00
N PRO A 85 -14.40 0.57 6.14
CA PRO A 85 -15.82 0.86 6.25
C PRO A 85 -16.61 0.34 5.05
N ALA A 86 -17.91 0.08 5.23
CA ALA A 86 -18.81 -0.34 4.15
C ALA A 86 -18.76 0.63 2.96
N GLY A 87 -18.68 0.09 1.74
CA GLY A 87 -18.63 0.85 0.49
C GLY A 87 -17.34 1.63 0.23
N ARG A 88 -16.33 1.55 1.11
CA ARG A 88 -15.08 2.30 1.00
C ARG A 88 -13.91 1.42 0.57
N GLU A 89 -12.84 2.09 0.15
CA GLU A 89 -11.57 1.47 -0.21
C GLU A 89 -10.54 1.63 0.90
N GLY A 90 -9.68 0.62 1.04
CA GLY A 90 -8.53 0.60 1.93
C GLY A 90 -7.28 0.12 1.18
N LYS A 91 -6.12 0.60 1.61
CA LYS A 91 -4.83 0.25 0.99
C LYS A 91 -3.99 -0.63 1.92
N LEU A 92 -3.56 -1.78 1.41
CA LEU A 92 -2.65 -2.66 2.09
C LEU A 92 -1.23 -2.43 1.60
N HIS A 93 -0.38 -1.92 2.48
CA HIS A 93 1.00 -1.56 2.16
C HIS A 93 1.97 -2.65 2.62
N LEU A 94 2.70 -3.23 1.68
CA LEU A 94 3.63 -4.31 1.93
C LEU A 94 5.01 -3.91 1.41
N ILE A 95 6.05 -4.34 2.11
CA ILE A 95 7.44 -4.22 1.67
C ILE A 95 7.96 -5.62 1.39
N TYR A 96 8.36 -5.87 0.15
CA TYR A 96 9.02 -7.10 -0.25
C TYR A 96 10.55 -6.88 -0.29
N ASN A 97 11.30 -7.75 0.38
CA ASN A 97 12.76 -7.74 0.37
C ASN A 97 13.30 -8.88 -0.51
N SER A 98 13.96 -8.52 -1.61
CA SER A 98 14.42 -9.47 -2.62
C SER A 98 15.70 -10.25 -2.24
N ASN A 99 16.34 -9.98 -1.08
CA ASN A 99 17.64 -10.57 -0.72
C ASN A 99 17.69 -12.11 -0.76
N LYS A 100 16.55 -12.76 -0.51
CA LYS A 100 16.43 -14.22 -0.40
C LYS A 100 15.97 -14.91 -1.68
N ASN A 101 15.70 -14.16 -2.75
CA ASN A 101 15.12 -14.66 -3.99
C ASN A 101 16.02 -14.32 -5.18
N ILE A 102 16.04 -15.19 -6.20
CA ILE A 102 16.68 -14.95 -7.51
C ILE A 102 15.78 -15.58 -8.58
N GLY A 103 15.63 -14.90 -9.73
CA GLY A 103 14.78 -15.33 -10.84
C GLY A 103 13.32 -14.94 -10.63
N PHE A 104 12.44 -15.53 -11.44
CA PHE A 104 11.01 -15.30 -11.36
C PHE A 104 10.44 -15.89 -10.07
N VAL A 105 9.73 -15.06 -9.32
CA VAL A 105 9.02 -15.47 -8.10
C VAL A 105 7.61 -14.90 -8.10
N GLU A 106 6.67 -15.76 -7.70
CA GLU A 106 5.28 -15.41 -7.49
C GLU A 106 4.96 -15.52 -5.99
N HIS A 107 4.27 -14.51 -5.47
CA HIS A 107 3.93 -14.39 -4.06
C HIS A 107 2.42 -14.39 -3.88
N HIS A 108 1.96 -15.19 -2.92
CA HIS A 108 0.56 -15.28 -2.52
C HIS A 108 0.43 -14.78 -1.08
N ILE A 109 -0.59 -13.96 -0.85
CA ILE A 109 -0.87 -13.37 0.46
C ILE A 109 -2.33 -13.60 0.77
N ASP A 110 -2.56 -14.45 1.76
CA ASP A 110 -3.89 -14.83 2.21
C ASP A 110 -4.33 -13.90 3.34
N ILE A 111 -5.47 -13.26 3.14
CA ILE A 111 -6.10 -12.34 4.09
C ILE A 111 -7.30 -13.01 4.73
N TYR A 112 -7.32 -13.01 6.06
CA TYR A 112 -8.41 -13.54 6.87
C TYR A 112 -9.13 -12.42 7.61
N GLY A 113 -10.45 -12.52 7.71
CA GLY A 113 -11.29 -11.51 8.34
C GLY A 113 -12.73 -11.99 8.54
N ASN A 114 -13.63 -11.05 8.82
CA ASN A 114 -15.08 -11.27 8.88
C ASN A 114 -15.69 -11.33 7.48
N LEU A 115 -15.27 -12.29 6.66
CA LEU A 115 -15.76 -12.48 5.30
C LEU A 115 -17.02 -13.37 5.29
N LYS A 116 -17.97 -13.07 4.39
CA LYS A 116 -19.28 -13.73 4.34
C LYS A 116 -19.28 -15.05 3.57
N GLU A 117 -18.71 -15.04 2.37
CA GLU A 117 -18.76 -16.18 1.44
C GLU A 117 -17.42 -16.92 1.39
N ASP A 118 -16.33 -16.16 1.38
CA ASP A 118 -14.98 -16.71 1.35
C ASP A 118 -14.40 -16.83 2.76
N GLU A 119 -13.64 -17.90 3.02
CA GLU A 119 -12.86 -18.02 4.25
C GLU A 119 -11.69 -17.02 4.27
N LYS A 120 -11.12 -16.76 3.08
CA LYS A 120 -9.95 -15.91 2.87
C LYS A 120 -9.95 -15.29 1.49
N ILE A 121 -9.19 -14.22 1.34
CA ILE A 121 -8.93 -13.58 0.05
C ILE A 121 -7.44 -13.63 -0.24
N THR A 122 -7.06 -14.09 -1.44
CA THR A 122 -5.66 -14.23 -1.84
C THR A 122 -5.24 -13.10 -2.79
N LEU A 123 -4.22 -12.36 -2.38
CA LEU A 123 -3.53 -11.37 -3.20
C LEU A 123 -2.32 -12.01 -3.87
N VAL A 124 -2.14 -11.76 -5.16
CA VAL A 124 -1.07 -12.35 -5.96
C VAL A 124 -0.27 -11.26 -6.66
N PHE A 125 1.06 -11.36 -6.55
CA PHE A 125 1.96 -10.59 -7.40
C PHE A 125 3.23 -11.37 -7.71
N ASP A 126 3.87 -11.04 -8.82
CA ASP A 126 5.13 -11.62 -9.26
C ASP A 126 6.17 -10.56 -9.63
N VAL A 127 7.42 -10.99 -9.55
CA VAL A 127 8.59 -10.18 -9.87
C VAL A 127 9.75 -11.08 -10.29
N ASN A 128 10.61 -10.58 -11.18
CA ASN A 128 11.86 -11.26 -11.52
C ASN A 128 13.03 -10.61 -10.76
N VAL A 129 13.76 -11.38 -9.94
CA VAL A 129 14.90 -10.88 -9.19
C VAL A 129 16.21 -11.16 -9.93
N VAL A 130 16.90 -10.11 -10.34
CA VAL A 130 18.14 -10.19 -11.12
C VAL A 130 19.35 -10.12 -10.18
N PRO A 131 20.31 -11.06 -10.26
CA PRO A 131 21.55 -10.96 -9.50
C PRO A 131 22.45 -9.86 -10.08
N GLU A 132 23.19 -9.14 -9.23
CA GLU A 132 24.04 -8.01 -9.64
C GLU A 132 25.03 -8.36 -10.75
N GLY A 133 25.62 -9.57 -10.72
CA GLY A 133 26.59 -9.99 -11.74
C GLY A 133 26.02 -10.16 -13.15
N LEU A 134 24.69 -10.17 -13.31
CA LEU A 134 24.01 -10.19 -14.61
C LEU A 134 23.42 -8.82 -14.98
N TYR A 135 23.58 -7.81 -14.12
CA TYR A 135 23.09 -6.46 -14.37
C TYR A 135 24.21 -5.58 -14.93
N THR A 136 24.03 -5.12 -16.17
CA THR A 136 24.88 -4.08 -16.74
C THR A 136 24.24 -2.73 -16.41
N LYS A 137 24.85 -1.98 -15.49
CA LYS A 137 24.38 -0.64 -15.13
C LYS A 137 24.45 0.26 -16.36
N ASP A 138 23.39 1.04 -16.59
CA ASP A 138 23.43 2.07 -17.62
C ASP A 138 24.37 3.22 -17.18
N TYR A 139 24.97 3.90 -18.16
CA TYR A 139 25.86 5.03 -17.93
C TYR A 139 25.21 6.10 -17.04
N GLU A 140 23.93 6.40 -17.24
CA GLU A 140 23.20 7.35 -16.40
C GLU A 140 23.13 6.94 -14.93
N GLU A 141 22.96 5.66 -14.65
CA GLU A 141 22.88 5.14 -13.28
C GLU A 141 24.22 5.25 -12.59
N VAL A 142 25.29 4.83 -13.27
CA VAL A 142 26.67 4.96 -12.78
C VAL A 142 27.00 6.43 -12.50
N TYR A 143 26.61 7.34 -13.40
CA TYR A 143 26.82 8.78 -13.22
C TYR A 143 26.02 9.33 -12.02
N LYS A 144 24.75 8.95 -11.85
CA LYS A 144 23.92 9.35 -10.70
C LYS A 144 24.46 8.83 -9.37
N GLU A 145 24.88 7.57 -9.32
CA GLU A 145 25.52 6.96 -8.15
C GLU A 145 26.81 7.68 -7.78
N ALA A 146 27.72 7.88 -8.74
CA ALA A 146 28.99 8.57 -8.52
C ALA A 146 28.78 10.01 -8.00
N ARG A 147 27.77 10.73 -8.50
CA ARG A 147 27.43 12.07 -8.01
C ARG A 147 26.85 12.06 -6.60
N LYS A 148 26.00 11.07 -6.30
CA LYS A 148 25.43 10.89 -4.95
C LYS A 148 26.50 10.52 -3.94
N GLU A 149 27.43 9.64 -4.30
CA GLU A 149 28.59 9.26 -3.48
C GLU A 149 29.57 10.43 -3.30
N ALA A 150 29.74 11.27 -4.32
CA ALA A 150 30.51 12.51 -4.24
C ALA A 150 29.79 13.64 -3.46
N GLY A 151 28.54 13.42 -3.02
CA GLY A 151 27.78 14.39 -2.22
C GLY A 151 27.28 15.62 -3.00
N ILE A 152 27.22 15.55 -4.33
CA ILE A 152 26.83 16.68 -5.20
C ILE A 152 25.30 16.73 -5.29
N ASP A 153 24.67 17.75 -4.68
CA ASP A 153 23.22 17.96 -4.72
C ASP A 153 22.78 18.42 -6.13
N VAL A 154 21.63 17.93 -6.61
CA VAL A 154 21.10 18.20 -7.96
C VAL A 154 20.89 19.69 -8.20
N LYS A 155 20.68 20.46 -7.12
CA LYS A 155 20.52 21.91 -7.13
C LYS A 155 21.79 22.66 -7.56
N GLU A 156 22.96 22.15 -7.19
CA GLU A 156 24.27 22.73 -7.52
C GLU A 156 24.61 22.56 -9.03
N MET A 157 23.92 21.64 -9.71
CA MET A 157 24.13 21.33 -11.13
C MET A 157 23.37 22.26 -12.07
N VAL A 158 22.26 22.85 -11.61
CA VAL A 158 21.47 23.82 -12.39
C VAL A 158 22.09 25.21 -12.31
N ASP A 159 22.61 25.57 -11.14
CA ASP A 159 23.16 26.91 -10.89
C ASP A 159 24.69 26.99 -11.13
N GLY A 160 25.38 25.85 -11.10
CA GLY A 160 26.84 25.76 -11.18
C GLY A 160 27.53 26.36 -9.95
N ASP A 161 28.76 25.92 -9.66
CA ASP A 161 29.63 26.65 -8.75
C ASP A 161 29.94 28.02 -9.39
N GLU A 162 29.56 29.12 -8.73
CA GLU A 162 29.74 30.51 -9.21
C GLU A 162 31.20 30.79 -9.64
N SER A 163 32.14 29.98 -9.15
CA SER A 163 33.57 30.06 -9.46
C SER A 163 34.00 29.39 -10.79
N ASN A 164 33.14 28.62 -11.47
CA ASN A 164 33.47 27.85 -12.68
C ASN A 164 32.63 28.24 -13.92
N LYS A 165 32.03 29.43 -13.95
CA LYS A 165 31.52 30.01 -15.20
C LYS A 165 32.74 30.42 -16.04
N GLY A 166 33.02 29.67 -17.11
CA GLY A 166 34.15 29.91 -18.01
C GLY A 166 34.15 31.30 -18.67
N PHE A 167 35.17 31.57 -19.48
CA PHE A 167 35.31 32.85 -20.20
C PHE A 167 34.42 32.93 -21.45
N TYR A 168 33.96 34.13 -21.77
CA TYR A 168 33.29 34.46 -23.03
C TYR A 168 34.25 35.15 -23.99
N LEU A 169 34.02 34.98 -25.29
CA LEU A 169 34.70 35.71 -26.36
C LEU A 169 33.72 36.71 -26.96
N ASP A 170 34.19 37.93 -27.22
CA ASP A 170 33.39 38.94 -27.89
C ASP A 170 33.13 38.52 -29.34
N GLU A 171 31.87 38.59 -29.77
CA GLU A 171 31.49 38.38 -31.16
C GLU A 171 31.98 39.58 -31.97
N ASP A 172 33.11 39.42 -32.66
CA ASP A 172 33.42 40.04 -33.95
C ASP A 172 34.77 39.54 -34.46
N PHE A 173 34.77 38.69 -35.50
CA PHE A 173 35.71 38.68 -36.65
C PHE A 173 35.18 37.81 -37.79
#